data_AF-A0A6J4GZZ1-F1
#
_entry.id   AF-A0A6J4GZZ1-F1
#
_cell.length_a   1.000
_cell.length_b   1.000
_cell.length_c   1.000
_cell.angle_alpha   90.00
_cell.angle_beta   90.00
_cell.angle_gamma   90.00
#
_symmetry.space_group_name_H-M   'P 1'
#
loop_
_entity.id
_entity.type
_entity.pdbx_description
1 polymer ?
#
loop_
_entity_poly.entity_id
_entity_poly.type
_entity_poly.pdbx_seq_one_letter_code
_entity_poly.pdbx_strand_id
1 'polypeptide(L)'
;RNQLPPGIKSLQQADATSWMAMFSLNMLRMSLELAKRNPAYEESAAKFFRHFLNIGWAMDNIGERNISLWDDDDNFYYDAVQLDNGKSQRLKIRSLVGIIPLLAVEIINSKMFNQMSEFKRRVVGIIRTRPDLAQLISHIEAQNSNGYHLFSIMRGFRLENVLKRLLDEAEFLSDYGIRSLSKYHEQNPYVFSSQGRQHVIQYEPGESSSSMFGGNSNWRGPIWFPVNYLIIQALRKYYKYYGKEYVYEFPSGSGNKLNLKQIARELTKRLLELFEKNQDGKINYHTNHVQFNDDPHFKDQHLFYEFFNGDTGQGLGASHQTGWTALIANLVLEMADEAED
;
A
#
# COMPACT_ATOMS: atom_id res chain seq x y z
N ARG A 1 5.28 5.06 -20.54
CA ARG A 1 5.17 6.43 -21.09
C ARG A 1 6.51 7.12 -20.79
N ASN A 2 7.26 7.56 -21.81
CA ASN A 2 8.70 7.89 -21.69
C ASN A 2 9.06 9.39 -21.72
N GLN A 3 8.10 10.31 -21.58
CA GLN A 3 8.40 11.75 -21.54
C GLN A 3 7.90 12.37 -20.24
N LEU A 4 8.83 12.88 -19.45
CA LEU A 4 8.54 13.68 -18.27
C LEU A 4 8.01 15.06 -18.71
N PRO A 5 7.14 15.71 -17.90
CA PRO A 5 6.69 17.07 -18.17
C PRO A 5 7.87 18.04 -18.38
N PRO A 6 7.75 19.05 -19.25
CA PRO A 6 8.77 20.07 -19.42
C PRO A 6 9.17 20.73 -18.09
N GLY A 7 10.47 20.90 -17.86
CA GLY A 7 11.01 21.44 -16.62
C GLY A 7 11.42 20.38 -15.59
N ILE A 8 11.08 19.10 -15.81
CA ILE A 8 11.46 17.97 -14.93
C ILE A 8 12.57 17.15 -15.60
N LYS A 9 13.73 17.15 -14.95
CA LYS A 9 14.92 16.38 -15.34
C LYS A 9 14.81 14.90 -14.95
N SER A 10 14.33 14.63 -13.74
CA SER A 10 14.10 13.26 -13.27
C SER A 10 12.96 13.19 -12.25
N LEU A 11 12.32 12.02 -12.19
CA LEU A 11 11.26 11.68 -11.25
C LEU A 11 11.71 10.47 -10.43
N GLN A 12 11.52 10.56 -9.12
CA GLN A 12 11.84 9.55 -8.13
C GLN A 12 10.53 9.13 -7.49
N GLN A 13 10.16 7.87 -7.71
CA GLN A 13 8.81 7.38 -7.43
C GLN A 13 8.80 6.50 -6.18
N ALA A 14 7.97 6.85 -5.20
CA ALA A 14 7.86 6.11 -3.95
C ALA A 14 7.21 4.74 -4.15
N ASP A 15 6.21 4.64 -5.03
CA ASP A 15 5.57 3.37 -5.37
C ASP A 15 6.52 2.44 -6.11
N ALA A 16 7.19 2.90 -7.17
CA ALA A 16 8.12 2.08 -7.96
C ALA A 16 9.24 1.50 -7.08
N THR A 17 9.80 2.33 -6.20
CA THR A 17 10.85 1.91 -5.26
C THR A 17 10.31 0.88 -4.25
N SER A 18 9.08 1.08 -3.77
CA SER A 18 8.42 0.17 -2.84
C SER A 18 8.05 -1.18 -3.47
N TRP A 19 7.63 -1.20 -4.73
CA TRP A 19 7.40 -2.45 -5.47
C TRP A 19 8.68 -3.26 -5.61
N MET A 20 9.82 -2.60 -5.85
CA MET A 20 11.11 -3.27 -5.88
C MET A 20 11.55 -3.79 -4.51
N ALA A 21 11.19 -3.09 -3.42
CA ALA A 21 11.41 -3.57 -2.06
C ALA A 21 10.58 -4.83 -1.79
N MET A 22 9.28 -4.81 -2.11
CA MET A 22 8.39 -5.97 -1.99
C MET A 22 8.87 -7.15 -2.84
N PHE A 23 9.27 -6.90 -4.10
CA PHE A 23 9.86 -7.92 -4.97
C PHE A 23 11.10 -8.57 -4.31
N SER A 24 12.00 -7.76 -3.77
CA SER A 24 13.21 -8.25 -3.09
C SER A 24 12.87 -9.10 -1.87
N LEU A 25 11.85 -8.73 -1.09
CA LEU A 25 11.38 -9.53 0.05
C LEU A 25 10.74 -10.86 -0.39
N ASN A 26 9.93 -10.85 -1.45
CA ASN A 26 9.33 -12.07 -1.98
C ASN A 26 10.41 -13.03 -2.51
N MET A 27 11.41 -12.50 -3.22
CA MET A 27 12.54 -13.30 -3.70
C MET A 27 13.43 -13.82 -2.56
N LEU A 28 13.62 -13.03 -1.50
CA LEU A 28 14.25 -13.51 -0.26
C LEU A 28 13.47 -14.68 0.33
N ARG A 29 12.15 -14.54 0.51
CA ARG A 29 11.29 -15.59 1.07
C ARG A 29 11.37 -16.88 0.26
N MET A 30 11.25 -16.79 -1.06
CA MET A 30 11.37 -17.93 -1.97
C MET A 30 12.76 -18.57 -1.88
N SER A 31 13.83 -17.77 -1.85
CA SER A 31 15.21 -18.28 -1.76
C SER A 31 15.46 -19.02 -0.44
N LEU A 32 14.93 -18.50 0.68
CA LEU A 32 15.01 -19.17 1.98
C LEU A 32 14.23 -20.50 1.97
N GLU A 33 13.06 -20.56 1.33
CA GLU A 33 12.32 -21.82 1.23
C GLU A 33 13.08 -22.89 0.43
N LEU A 34 13.68 -22.49 -0.70
CA LEU A 34 14.50 -23.38 -1.53
C LEU A 34 15.79 -23.82 -0.82
N ALA A 35 16.38 -22.93 -0.03
CA ALA A 35 17.59 -23.21 0.75
C ALA A 35 17.42 -24.35 1.76
N LYS A 36 16.18 -24.63 2.21
CA LYS A 36 15.89 -25.81 3.06
C LYS A 36 16.24 -27.14 2.41
N ARG A 37 16.26 -27.20 1.07
CA ARG A 37 16.59 -28.42 0.30
C ARG A 37 17.92 -28.33 -0.43
N ASN A 38 18.33 -27.13 -0.85
CA ASN A 38 19.59 -26.91 -1.54
C ASN A 38 20.30 -25.66 -1.01
N PRO A 39 21.38 -25.80 -0.22
CA PRO A 39 22.12 -24.68 0.36
C PRO A 39 22.66 -23.65 -0.65
N ALA A 40 22.77 -23.99 -1.95
CA ALA A 40 23.17 -23.04 -2.98
C ALA A 40 22.25 -21.80 -3.06
N TYR A 41 20.98 -21.91 -2.62
CA TYR A 41 20.06 -20.77 -2.59
C TYR A 41 20.31 -19.80 -1.42
N GLU A 42 21.16 -20.14 -0.44
CA GLU A 42 21.53 -19.19 0.63
C GLU A 42 22.23 -17.94 0.08
N GLU A 43 22.99 -18.08 -1.00
CA GLU A 43 23.61 -16.94 -1.69
C GLU A 43 22.54 -16.03 -2.34
N SER A 44 21.53 -16.63 -2.96
CA SER A 44 20.39 -15.89 -3.52
C SER A 44 19.62 -15.15 -2.43
N ALA A 45 19.36 -15.81 -1.29
CA ALA A 45 18.73 -15.17 -0.14
C ALA A 45 19.55 -13.96 0.34
N ALA A 46 20.87 -14.10 0.50
CA ALA A 46 21.73 -13.01 0.94
C ALA A 46 21.75 -11.84 -0.07
N LYS A 47 21.71 -12.15 -1.37
CA LYS A 47 21.62 -11.14 -2.45
C LYS A 47 20.32 -10.35 -2.36
N PHE A 48 19.17 -11.01 -2.29
CA PHE A 48 17.87 -10.32 -2.23
C PHE A 48 17.67 -9.55 -0.93
N PHE A 49 18.18 -10.08 0.18
CA PHE A 49 18.25 -9.35 1.43
C PHE A 49 19.08 -8.06 1.28
N ARG A 50 20.27 -8.12 0.66
CA ARG A 50 21.07 -6.91 0.37
C ARG A 50 20.35 -5.93 -0.54
N HIS A 51 19.63 -6.40 -1.56
CA HIS A 51 18.84 -5.54 -2.45
C HIS A 51 17.76 -4.79 -1.67
N PHE A 52 17.00 -5.48 -0.82
CA PHE A 52 15.98 -4.86 0.03
C PHE A 52 16.57 -3.71 0.88
N LEU A 53 17.73 -3.93 1.50
CA LEU A 53 18.40 -2.91 2.30
C LEU A 53 18.86 -1.70 1.49
N ASN A 54 19.48 -1.95 0.33
CA ASN A 54 19.90 -0.87 -0.56
C ASN A 54 18.71 -0.04 -1.03
N ILE A 55 17.56 -0.68 -1.28
CA ILE A 55 16.32 0.01 -1.68
C ILE A 55 15.81 0.88 -0.53
N GLY A 56 15.71 0.33 0.68
CA GLY A 56 15.30 1.11 1.87
C GLY A 56 16.23 2.30 2.12
N TRP A 57 17.53 2.11 1.95
CA TRP A 57 18.50 3.20 2.07
C TRP A 57 18.33 4.27 1.01
N ALA A 58 18.11 3.85 -0.24
CA ALA A 58 17.88 4.77 -1.35
C ALA A 58 16.62 5.60 -1.12
N MET A 59 15.54 5.03 -0.57
CA MET A 59 14.31 5.80 -0.26
C MET A 59 14.55 6.95 0.72
N ASP A 60 15.55 6.82 1.60
CA ASP A 60 15.92 7.84 2.58
C ASP A 60 17.03 8.80 2.11
N ASN A 61 17.77 8.44 1.06
CA ASN A 61 18.98 9.15 0.61
C ASN A 61 18.98 9.37 -0.91
N ILE A 62 18.02 10.14 -1.46
CA ILE A 62 17.93 10.37 -2.90
C ILE A 62 18.69 11.61 -3.36
N GLY A 63 19.54 11.41 -4.38
CA GLY A 63 20.25 12.46 -5.13
C GLY A 63 21.43 13.07 -4.37
N GLU A 64 22.18 13.96 -5.04
CA GLU A 64 23.36 14.65 -4.46
C GLU A 64 23.02 15.58 -3.28
N ARG A 65 21.72 15.80 -3.00
CA ARG A 65 21.21 16.70 -1.95
C ARG A 65 20.37 16.00 -0.87
N ASN A 66 20.40 14.66 -0.78
CA ASN A 66 19.73 13.87 0.27
C ASN A 66 18.24 14.17 0.48
N ILE A 67 17.43 14.21 -0.59
CA ILE A 67 15.97 14.33 -0.40
C ILE A 67 15.42 12.94 -0.11
N SER A 68 14.89 12.71 1.09
CA SER A 68 14.13 11.50 1.38
C SER A 68 12.75 11.55 0.71
N LEU A 69 12.22 10.41 0.27
CA LEU A 69 10.81 10.30 -0.15
C LEU A 69 9.86 10.48 1.05
N TRP A 70 10.35 10.24 2.27
CA TRP A 70 9.65 10.58 3.50
C TRP A 70 9.76 12.09 3.76
N ASP A 71 8.64 12.73 4.04
CA ASP A 71 8.56 14.11 4.50
C ASP A 71 8.39 14.11 6.02
N ASP A 72 9.36 14.62 6.77
CA ASP A 72 9.32 14.63 8.24
C ASP A 72 8.31 15.64 8.81
N ASP A 73 8.00 16.71 8.07
CA ASP A 73 7.01 17.70 8.49
C ASP A 73 5.59 17.13 8.38
N ASP A 74 5.31 16.48 7.24
CA ASP A 74 3.99 15.93 6.96
C ASP A 74 3.87 14.44 7.32
N ASN A 75 4.95 13.79 7.78
CA ASN A 75 4.98 12.39 8.19
C ASN A 75 4.35 11.42 7.17
N PHE A 76 4.72 11.57 5.89
CA PHE A 76 4.17 10.79 4.79
C PHE A 76 5.14 10.66 3.62
N TYR A 77 4.96 9.62 2.80
CA TYR A 77 5.77 9.39 1.61
C TYR A 77 5.22 10.12 0.39
N TYR A 78 6.13 10.71 -0.38
CA TYR A 78 5.85 11.43 -1.62
C TYR A 78 6.86 11.10 -2.71
N ASP A 79 6.42 11.23 -3.96
CA ASP A 79 7.35 11.30 -5.08
C ASP A 79 8.20 12.56 -4.99
N ALA A 80 9.41 12.50 -5.54
CA ALA A 80 10.31 13.65 -5.63
C ALA A 80 10.69 13.91 -7.08
N VAL A 81 10.72 15.17 -7.48
CA VAL A 81 11.18 15.60 -8.80
C VAL A 81 12.44 16.42 -8.70
N GLN A 82 13.37 16.20 -9.62
CA GLN A 82 14.46 17.12 -9.90
C GLN A 82 14.10 17.96 -11.11
N LEU A 83 14.11 19.28 -10.95
CA LEU A 83 13.85 20.24 -12.00
C LEU A 83 15.10 20.50 -12.84
N ASP A 84 14.93 21.02 -14.06
CA ASP A 84 16.03 21.35 -14.97
C ASP A 84 17.02 22.38 -14.39
N ASN A 85 16.54 23.24 -13.48
CA ASN A 85 17.37 24.21 -12.76
C ASN A 85 18.16 23.59 -11.57
N GLY A 86 18.13 22.26 -11.42
CA GLY A 86 18.83 21.52 -10.36
C GLY A 86 18.14 21.57 -8.99
N LYS A 87 17.07 22.35 -8.82
CA LYS A 87 16.24 22.29 -7.60
C LYS A 87 15.50 20.96 -7.58
N SER A 88 15.22 20.48 -6.37
CA SER A 88 14.44 19.27 -6.18
C SER A 88 13.32 19.56 -5.19
N GLN A 89 12.15 18.96 -5.41
CA GLN A 89 10.97 19.17 -4.58
C GLN A 89 10.14 17.89 -4.49
N ARG A 90 9.44 17.72 -3.37
CA ARG A 90 8.47 16.64 -3.20
C ARG A 90 7.14 17.04 -3.82
N LEU A 91 6.50 16.08 -4.49
CA LEU A 91 5.14 16.20 -4.97
C LEU A 91 4.20 15.80 -3.82
N LYS A 92 3.79 16.77 -3.00
CA LYS A 92 2.97 16.58 -1.79
C LYS A 92 1.51 16.20 -2.11
N ILE A 93 1.34 15.07 -2.81
CA ILE A 93 0.06 14.48 -3.23
C ILE A 93 -0.19 13.26 -2.35
N ARG A 94 -1.17 13.34 -1.46
CA ARG A 94 -1.60 12.27 -0.56
C ARG A 94 -2.37 11.22 -1.35
N SER A 95 -1.64 10.38 -2.09
CA SER A 95 -2.19 9.27 -2.88
C SER A 95 -1.74 7.92 -2.35
N LEU A 96 -2.29 6.83 -2.91
CA LEU A 96 -1.83 5.48 -2.63
C LEU A 96 -0.32 5.30 -2.85
N VAL A 97 0.33 6.11 -3.68
CA VAL A 97 1.79 6.10 -3.85
C VAL A 97 2.52 6.22 -2.51
N GLY A 98 2.02 7.08 -1.60
CA GLY A 98 2.57 7.22 -0.25
C GLY A 98 2.19 6.09 0.72
N ILE A 99 1.22 5.25 0.34
CA ILE A 99 0.77 4.06 1.09
C ILE A 99 1.48 2.79 0.61
N ILE A 100 1.87 2.68 -0.67
CA ILE A 100 2.53 1.48 -1.22
C ILE A 100 3.75 0.99 -0.40
N PRO A 101 4.59 1.84 0.25
CA PRO A 101 5.66 1.34 1.11
C PRO A 101 5.19 0.45 2.28
N LEU A 102 3.92 0.54 2.69
CA LEU A 102 3.28 -0.34 3.68
C LEU A 102 3.31 -1.81 3.23
N LEU A 103 3.18 -2.05 1.92
CA LEU A 103 3.03 -3.37 1.32
C LEU A 103 4.35 -4.16 1.30
N ALA A 104 5.49 -3.47 1.36
CA ALA A 104 6.81 -4.08 1.43
C ALA A 104 7.06 -4.59 2.86
N VAL A 105 6.39 -5.68 3.23
CA VAL A 105 6.49 -6.35 4.53
C VAL A 105 6.57 -7.86 4.38
N GLU A 106 7.50 -8.46 5.12
CA GLU A 106 7.66 -9.92 5.22
C GLU A 106 8.03 -10.34 6.65
N ILE A 107 7.40 -11.42 7.12
CA ILE A 107 7.60 -11.96 8.47
C ILE A 107 8.28 -13.32 8.37
N ILE A 108 9.49 -13.43 8.91
CA ILE A 108 10.31 -14.63 8.75
C ILE A 108 10.64 -15.20 10.13
N ASN A 109 10.40 -16.51 10.31
CA ASN A 109 10.69 -17.19 11.58
C ASN A 109 12.21 -17.37 11.77
N SER A 110 12.70 -17.11 12.98
CA SER A 110 14.13 -17.21 13.32
C SER A 110 14.70 -18.62 13.16
N LYS A 111 13.87 -19.67 13.26
CA LYS A 111 14.29 -21.04 12.95
C LYS A 111 14.81 -21.17 11.51
N MET A 112 14.20 -20.47 10.55
CA MET A 112 14.69 -20.45 9.15
C MET A 112 16.05 -19.74 9.05
N PHE A 113 16.28 -18.66 9.81
CA PHE A 113 17.57 -17.98 9.86
C PHE A 113 18.66 -18.83 10.48
N ASN A 114 18.36 -19.51 11.59
CA ASN A 114 19.35 -20.24 12.38
C ASN A 114 19.87 -21.49 11.66
N GLN A 115 19.11 -22.03 10.71
CA GLN A 115 19.50 -23.20 9.91
C GLN A 115 20.42 -22.86 8.73
N MET A 116 20.59 -21.57 8.38
CA MET A 116 21.29 -21.13 7.16
C MET A 116 22.59 -20.40 7.50
N SER A 117 23.68 -21.16 7.63
CA SER A 117 24.98 -20.65 8.11
C SER A 117 25.66 -19.68 7.16
N GLU A 118 25.58 -19.91 5.84
CA GLU A 118 26.21 -19.02 4.84
C GLU A 118 25.44 -17.71 4.72
N PHE A 119 24.10 -17.79 4.72
CA PHE A 119 23.25 -16.62 4.75
C PHE A 119 23.54 -15.76 5.98
N LYS A 120 23.58 -16.34 7.19
CA LYS A 120 23.88 -15.62 8.43
C LYS A 120 25.25 -14.94 8.37
N ARG A 121 26.28 -15.65 7.89
CA ARG A 121 27.63 -15.08 7.73
C ARG A 121 27.62 -13.86 6.81
N ARG A 122 26.87 -13.93 5.70
CA ARG A 122 26.75 -12.83 4.74
C ARG A 122 25.97 -11.64 5.29
N VAL A 123 24.88 -11.87 6.04
CA VAL A 123 24.14 -10.81 6.74
C VAL A 123 25.06 -10.06 7.71
N VAL A 124 25.83 -10.78 8.53
CA VAL A 124 26.82 -10.17 9.43
C VAL A 124 27.88 -9.39 8.64
N GLY A 125 28.32 -9.92 7.49
CA GLY A 125 29.23 -9.23 6.58
C GLY A 125 28.66 -7.92 6.05
N ILE A 126 27.37 -7.89 5.67
CA ILE A 126 26.69 -6.67 5.21
C ILE A 126 26.64 -5.65 6.35
N ILE A 127 26.20 -6.06 7.55
CA ILE A 127 26.11 -5.18 8.72
C ILE A 127 27.47 -4.55 9.05
N ARG A 128 28.56 -5.33 8.98
CA ARG A 128 29.93 -4.84 9.25
C ARG A 128 30.48 -3.90 8.18
N THR A 129 30.21 -4.17 6.91
CA THR A 129 30.81 -3.43 5.78
C THR A 129 29.99 -2.23 5.35
N ARG A 130 28.70 -2.18 5.71
CA ARG A 130 27.75 -1.14 5.34
C ARG A 130 26.97 -0.68 6.59
N PRO A 131 27.60 0.09 7.49
CA PRO A 131 26.94 0.60 8.70
C PRO A 131 25.74 1.51 8.38
N ASP A 132 25.75 2.17 7.23
CA ASP A 132 24.64 2.94 6.67
C ASP A 132 23.41 2.07 6.38
N LEU A 133 23.60 0.87 5.83
CA LEU A 133 22.53 -0.12 5.71
C LEU A 133 22.20 -0.73 7.07
N ALA A 134 23.19 -0.88 7.95
CA ALA A 134 23.01 -1.45 9.29
C ALA A 134 22.06 -0.62 10.18
N GLN A 135 21.98 0.70 9.98
CA GLN A 135 21.01 1.55 10.68
C GLN A 135 19.56 1.22 10.30
N LEU A 136 19.33 0.74 9.07
CA LEU A 136 18.03 0.18 8.64
C LEU A 136 17.83 -1.25 9.18
N ILE A 137 18.84 -1.83 9.80
CA ILE A 137 18.88 -3.23 10.24
C ILE A 137 19.00 -3.32 11.76
N SER A 138 19.01 -2.20 12.50
CA SER A 138 19.29 -2.14 13.95
C SER A 138 18.44 -3.07 14.83
N HIS A 139 17.42 -3.70 14.25
CA HIS A 139 16.56 -4.70 14.87
C HIS A 139 16.42 -6.03 14.08
N ILE A 140 17.34 -6.42 13.20
CA ILE A 140 17.30 -7.79 12.64
C ILE A 140 17.43 -8.85 13.70
N GLU A 141 18.10 -8.56 14.81
CA GLU A 141 18.13 -9.46 15.95
C GLU A 141 16.86 -9.37 16.80
N ALA A 142 16.09 -8.29 16.67
CA ALA A 142 14.82 -8.15 17.37
C ALA A 142 13.81 -9.15 16.81
N GLN A 143 13.38 -10.02 17.69
CA GLN A 143 12.32 -10.98 17.45
C GLN A 143 11.15 -10.60 18.33
N ASN A 144 9.93 -10.87 17.86
CA ASN A 144 8.81 -10.91 18.79
C ASN A 144 8.92 -12.15 19.71
N SER A 145 8.04 -12.26 20.71
CA SER A 145 8.00 -13.38 21.66
C SER A 145 7.84 -14.76 20.98
N ASN A 146 7.33 -14.79 19.75
CA ASN A 146 7.12 -16.00 18.96
C ASN A 146 8.31 -16.34 18.03
N GLY A 147 9.42 -15.60 18.13
CA GLY A 147 10.64 -15.84 17.34
C GLY A 147 10.53 -15.40 15.88
N TYR A 148 9.71 -14.41 15.56
CA TYR A 148 9.62 -13.85 14.21
C TYR A 148 10.41 -12.55 14.07
N HIS A 149 11.02 -12.37 12.91
CA HIS A 149 11.65 -11.13 12.47
C HIS A 149 10.73 -10.37 11.50
N LEU A 150 10.73 -9.04 11.62
CA LEU A 150 10.01 -8.13 10.72
C LEU A 150 10.98 -7.51 9.71
N PHE A 151 10.69 -7.70 8.43
CA PHE A 151 11.35 -7.00 7.33
C PHE A 151 10.33 -6.08 6.67
N SER A 152 10.46 -4.77 6.90
CA SER A 152 9.56 -3.79 6.28
C SER A 152 10.23 -2.44 6.03
N ILE A 153 9.69 -1.70 5.05
CA ILE A 153 10.05 -0.29 4.82
C ILE A 153 9.39 0.60 5.89
N MET A 154 8.10 0.38 6.16
CA MET A 154 7.36 1.07 7.21
C MET A 154 7.37 0.29 8.52
N ARG A 155 7.80 0.93 9.61
CA ARG A 155 7.80 0.36 10.97
C ARG A 155 7.84 1.47 12.01
N GLY A 156 7.38 1.16 13.22
CA GLY A 156 7.35 2.11 14.33
C GLY A 156 6.68 3.42 13.94
N PHE A 157 7.41 4.53 14.07
CA PHE A 157 6.92 5.87 13.79
C PHE A 157 6.31 6.06 12.39
N ARG A 158 6.95 5.52 11.34
CA ARG A 158 6.43 5.68 9.97
C ARG A 158 5.12 4.92 9.75
N LEU A 159 5.06 3.69 10.27
CA LEU A 159 3.85 2.85 10.20
C LEU A 159 2.70 3.53 10.95
N GLU A 160 2.95 4.04 12.16
CA GLU A 160 1.94 4.73 12.96
C GLU A 160 1.34 5.95 12.25
N ASN A 161 2.18 6.83 11.70
CA ASN A 161 1.67 8.04 11.05
C ASN A 161 0.90 7.74 9.75
N VAL A 162 1.34 6.72 9.01
CA VAL A 162 0.62 6.30 7.79
C VAL A 162 -0.72 5.66 8.14
N LEU A 163 -0.78 4.83 9.19
CA LEU A 163 -2.04 4.23 9.65
C LEU A 163 -3.03 5.30 10.12
N LYS A 164 -2.58 6.34 10.83
CA LYS A 164 -3.44 7.47 11.23
C LYS A 164 -4.16 8.09 10.03
N ARG A 165 -3.46 8.30 8.91
CA ARG A 165 -4.05 8.85 7.68
C ARG A 165 -4.87 7.82 6.91
N LEU A 166 -4.38 6.60 6.79
CA LEU A 166 -5.03 5.52 6.05
C LEU A 166 -6.41 5.21 6.60
N LEU A 167 -6.57 5.28 7.93
CA LEU A 167 -7.79 4.95 8.66
C LEU A 167 -8.65 6.17 9.01
N ASP A 168 -8.33 7.35 8.47
CA ASP A 168 -9.09 8.58 8.66
C ASP A 168 -10.12 8.76 7.54
N GLU A 169 -11.38 8.98 7.92
CA GLU A 169 -12.51 9.14 6.99
C GLU A 169 -12.45 10.45 6.19
N ALA A 170 -11.81 11.48 6.74
CA ALA A 170 -11.53 12.73 6.04
C ALA A 170 -10.34 12.62 5.06
N GLU A 171 -9.65 11.48 5.06
CA GLU A 171 -8.51 11.20 4.19
C GLU A 171 -8.81 9.98 3.30
N PHE A 172 -8.30 8.80 3.64
CA PHE A 172 -8.31 7.62 2.77
C PHE A 172 -9.46 6.66 3.05
N LEU A 173 -10.01 6.64 4.27
CA LEU A 173 -11.00 5.63 4.68
C LEU A 173 -12.40 6.01 4.17
N SER A 174 -12.94 5.25 3.23
CA SER A 174 -14.31 5.33 2.75
C SER A 174 -15.16 4.25 3.42
N ASP A 175 -16.49 4.43 3.45
CA ASP A 175 -17.46 3.39 3.79
C ASP A 175 -17.29 2.12 2.95
N TYR A 176 -16.71 2.25 1.77
CA TYR A 176 -16.54 1.15 0.83
C TYR A 176 -15.10 0.63 0.69
N GLY A 177 -14.14 1.12 1.49
CA GLY A 177 -12.73 0.71 1.44
C GLY A 177 -11.73 1.88 1.46
N ILE A 178 -10.51 1.67 0.97
CA ILE A 178 -9.46 2.69 0.89
C ILE A 178 -9.50 3.41 -0.46
N ARG A 179 -9.62 4.74 -0.43
CA ARG A 179 -9.59 5.65 -1.60
C ARG A 179 -8.21 5.70 -2.23
N SER A 180 -8.16 5.91 -3.56
CA SER A 180 -6.88 6.00 -4.27
C SER A 180 -6.11 7.31 -4.05
N LEU A 181 -6.84 8.36 -3.69
CA LEU A 181 -6.34 9.67 -3.31
C LEU A 181 -7.10 10.12 -2.06
N SER A 182 -6.40 10.77 -1.15
CA SER A 182 -7.02 11.32 0.05
C SER A 182 -8.09 12.36 -0.30
N LYS A 183 -9.21 12.28 0.41
CA LYS A 183 -10.31 13.24 0.39
C LYS A 183 -9.88 14.64 0.88
N TYR A 184 -8.75 14.78 1.57
CA TYR A 184 -8.12 16.07 1.88
C TYR A 184 -7.97 16.97 0.64
N HIS A 185 -7.66 16.36 -0.52
CA HIS A 185 -7.50 17.07 -1.78
C HIS A 185 -8.81 17.54 -2.41
N GLU A 186 -9.96 17.29 -1.77
CA GLU A 186 -11.24 17.92 -2.13
C GLU A 186 -11.20 19.42 -1.82
N GLN A 187 -10.76 19.79 -0.62
CA GLN A 187 -10.65 21.18 -0.19
C GLN A 187 -9.26 21.78 -0.44
N ASN A 188 -8.25 20.93 -0.67
CA ASN A 188 -6.85 21.33 -0.80
C ASN A 188 -6.21 20.71 -2.07
N PRO A 189 -6.62 21.11 -3.28
CA PRO A 189 -6.01 20.64 -4.51
C PRO A 189 -4.49 20.84 -4.51
N TYR A 190 -3.76 19.84 -4.96
CA TYR A 190 -2.33 19.99 -5.18
C TYR A 190 -2.08 20.69 -6.53
N VAL A 191 -1.32 21.79 -6.52
CA VAL A 191 -0.99 22.56 -7.72
C VAL A 191 0.50 22.48 -8.00
N PHE A 192 0.87 21.89 -9.14
CA PHE A 192 2.23 21.87 -9.64
C PHE A 192 2.39 22.90 -10.76
N SER A 193 3.30 23.87 -10.56
CA SER A 193 3.60 24.90 -11.55
C SER A 193 4.98 24.66 -12.18
N SER A 194 5.04 24.45 -13.49
CA SER A 194 6.29 24.33 -14.25
C SER A 194 6.18 25.04 -15.60
N GLN A 195 7.19 25.85 -15.95
CA GLN A 195 7.28 26.58 -17.22
C GLN A 195 6.00 27.33 -17.63
N GLY A 196 5.32 27.98 -16.67
CA GLY A 196 4.10 28.75 -16.92
C GLY A 196 2.82 27.92 -17.12
N ARG A 197 2.89 26.59 -16.98
CA ARG A 197 1.72 25.71 -16.94
C ARG A 197 1.43 25.28 -15.51
N GLN A 198 0.14 25.23 -15.16
CA GLN A 198 -0.34 24.69 -13.90
C GLN A 198 -1.00 23.33 -14.14
N HIS A 199 -0.61 22.35 -13.34
CA HIS A 199 -1.25 21.04 -13.26
C HIS A 199 -1.91 20.91 -11.89
N VAL A 200 -3.21 20.64 -11.87
CA VAL A 200 -4.02 20.58 -10.64
C VAL A 200 -4.46 19.15 -10.41
N ILE A 201 -4.15 18.60 -9.23
CA ILE A 201 -4.64 17.31 -8.77
C ILE A 201 -5.68 17.55 -7.69
N GLN A 202 -6.92 17.25 -8.05
CA GLN A 202 -8.11 17.34 -7.22
C GLN A 202 -8.61 15.94 -6.86
N TYR A 203 -9.25 15.81 -5.69
CA TYR A 203 -10.02 14.61 -5.35
C TYR A 203 -11.23 14.45 -6.27
N GLU A 204 -11.31 13.29 -6.92
CA GLU A 204 -12.42 12.89 -7.79
C GLU A 204 -12.81 11.46 -7.43
N PRO A 205 -13.97 11.26 -6.76
CA PRO A 205 -14.31 9.95 -6.21
C PRO A 205 -14.69 8.93 -7.29
N GLY A 206 -14.97 9.34 -8.54
CA GLY A 206 -15.41 8.48 -9.64
C GLY A 206 -14.57 8.63 -10.90
N GLU A 207 -15.22 8.78 -12.05
CA GLU A 207 -14.51 9.04 -13.32
C GLU A 207 -13.83 10.40 -13.30
N SER A 208 -12.60 10.41 -13.80
CA SER A 208 -11.77 11.60 -13.94
C SER A 208 -12.38 12.61 -14.92
N SER A 209 -12.63 13.85 -14.50
CA SER A 209 -13.16 14.93 -15.35
C SER A 209 -12.14 15.55 -16.32
N SER A 210 -10.86 15.18 -16.19
CA SER A 210 -9.78 15.73 -17.02
C SER A 210 -8.83 14.68 -17.57
N SER A 211 -8.27 14.94 -18.75
CA SER A 211 -7.23 14.14 -19.38
C SER A 211 -5.83 14.62 -18.98
N MET A 212 -5.44 14.40 -17.73
CA MET A 212 -4.08 14.73 -17.30
C MET A 212 -3.04 13.78 -17.91
N PHE A 213 -1.97 14.35 -18.49
CA PHE A 213 -0.83 13.63 -19.06
C PHE A 213 -1.20 12.57 -20.12
N GLY A 214 -2.25 12.82 -20.90
CA GLY A 214 -2.59 12.02 -22.09
C GLY A 214 -3.51 10.81 -21.84
N GLY A 215 -4.28 10.78 -20.75
CA GLY A 215 -5.36 9.79 -20.54
C GLY A 215 -6.25 10.10 -19.34
N ASN A 216 -7.34 9.36 -19.17
CA ASN A 216 -8.19 9.42 -17.98
C ASN A 216 -7.51 8.64 -16.86
N SER A 217 -6.99 9.34 -15.84
CA SER A 217 -6.44 8.70 -14.63
C SER A 217 -7.50 8.67 -13.54
N ASN A 218 -8.24 7.56 -13.47
CA ASN A 218 -9.27 7.31 -12.45
C ASN A 218 -8.67 6.91 -11.09
N TRP A 219 -7.39 7.22 -10.83
CA TRP A 219 -6.71 6.92 -9.56
C TRP A 219 -6.72 8.13 -8.61
N ARG A 220 -7.74 9.00 -8.70
CA ARG A 220 -7.81 10.27 -7.96
C ARG A 220 -8.90 10.33 -6.89
N GLY A 221 -9.30 9.17 -6.37
CA GLY A 221 -10.32 9.07 -5.32
C GLY A 221 -11.08 7.74 -5.29
N PRO A 222 -11.30 7.03 -6.42
CA PRO A 222 -12.02 5.78 -6.40
C PRO A 222 -11.33 4.67 -5.60
N ILE A 223 -12.09 3.62 -5.32
CA ILE A 223 -11.65 2.42 -4.60
C ILE A 223 -11.28 1.35 -5.61
N TRP A 224 -10.09 0.78 -5.42
CA TRP A 224 -9.53 -0.25 -6.29
C TRP A 224 -9.21 -1.50 -5.47
N PHE A 225 -9.79 -2.62 -5.87
CA PHE A 225 -9.65 -3.92 -5.20
C PHE A 225 -8.19 -4.40 -5.04
N PRO A 226 -7.30 -4.32 -6.04
CA PRO A 226 -5.95 -4.87 -5.89
C PRO A 226 -5.18 -4.24 -4.74
N VAL A 227 -5.21 -2.91 -4.61
CA VAL A 227 -4.44 -2.21 -3.58
C VAL A 227 -5.09 -2.39 -2.21
N ASN A 228 -6.42 -2.35 -2.13
CA ASN A 228 -7.15 -2.65 -0.91
C ASN A 228 -6.83 -4.06 -0.38
N TYR A 229 -6.87 -5.06 -1.26
CA TYR A 229 -6.50 -6.43 -0.93
C TYR A 229 -5.06 -6.49 -0.38
N LEU A 230 -4.10 -5.88 -1.06
CA LEU A 230 -2.71 -5.88 -0.61
C LEU A 230 -2.51 -5.16 0.73
N ILE A 231 -3.24 -4.08 0.99
CA ILE A 231 -3.23 -3.38 2.29
C ILE A 231 -3.73 -4.33 3.38
N ILE A 232 -4.88 -4.98 3.18
CA ILE A 232 -5.45 -5.95 4.13
C ILE A 232 -4.44 -7.08 4.44
N GLN A 233 -3.80 -7.63 3.41
CA GLN A 233 -2.77 -8.66 3.57
C GLN A 233 -1.53 -8.15 4.31
N ALA A 234 -1.11 -6.90 4.05
CA ALA A 234 0.00 -6.28 4.77
C ALA A 234 -0.32 -6.09 6.26
N LEU A 235 -1.52 -5.63 6.60
CA LEU A 235 -1.97 -5.46 7.99
C LEU A 235 -1.97 -6.80 8.74
N ARG A 236 -2.44 -7.88 8.11
CA ARG A 236 -2.35 -9.25 8.67
C ARG A 236 -0.91 -9.70 8.90
N LYS A 237 0.01 -9.39 7.97
CA LYS A 237 1.46 -9.67 8.16
C LYS A 237 2.02 -8.87 9.34
N TYR A 238 1.73 -7.58 9.44
CA TYR A 238 2.18 -6.78 10.59
C TYR A 238 1.60 -7.30 11.91
N TYR A 239 0.33 -7.73 11.93
CA TYR A 239 -0.29 -8.36 13.10
C TYR A 239 0.47 -9.59 13.57
N LYS A 240 0.94 -10.45 12.65
CA LYS A 240 1.74 -11.64 13.00
C LYS A 240 3.02 -11.29 13.78
N TYR A 241 3.58 -10.10 13.54
CA TYR A 241 4.74 -9.61 14.29
C TYR A 241 4.35 -8.89 15.58
N TYR A 242 3.46 -7.89 15.50
CA TYR A 242 3.15 -6.98 16.60
C TYR A 242 2.10 -7.53 17.59
N GLY A 243 1.20 -8.41 17.14
CA GLY A 243 0.18 -9.03 17.96
C GLY A 243 -0.94 -8.08 18.41
N LYS A 244 -1.68 -8.53 19.44
CA LYS A 244 -2.93 -7.90 19.92
C LYS A 244 -2.74 -6.56 20.64
N GLU A 245 -1.56 -6.32 21.22
CA GLU A 245 -1.28 -5.10 22.00
C GLU A 245 -1.02 -3.87 21.10
N TYR A 246 -0.76 -4.11 19.82
CA TYR A 246 -0.50 -3.06 18.85
C TYR A 246 -1.81 -2.61 18.19
N VAL A 247 -2.37 -1.54 18.77
CA VAL A 247 -3.72 -1.07 18.48
C VAL A 247 -3.73 0.36 17.95
N TYR A 248 -4.70 0.65 17.09
CA TYR A 248 -4.94 1.96 16.48
C TYR A 248 -6.42 2.32 16.55
N GLU A 249 -6.72 3.60 16.51
CA GLU A 249 -8.11 4.04 16.37
C GLU A 249 -8.66 3.67 15.00
N PHE A 250 -9.87 3.13 14.97
CA PHE A 250 -10.59 2.80 13.76
C PHE A 250 -12.09 3.14 13.90
N PRO A 251 -12.60 4.12 13.13
CA PRO A 251 -11.84 5.10 12.33
C PRO A 251 -10.88 5.94 13.18
N SER A 252 -9.86 6.55 12.56
CA SER A 252 -8.98 7.51 13.24
C SER A 252 -9.82 8.64 13.88
N GLY A 253 -9.55 8.98 15.14
CA GLY A 253 -10.30 10.00 15.87
C GLY A 253 -11.58 9.50 16.55
N SER A 254 -11.95 8.22 16.39
CA SER A 254 -13.14 7.65 17.02
C SER A 254 -12.97 7.28 18.49
N GLY A 255 -11.72 7.17 18.98
CA GLY A 255 -11.40 6.59 20.29
C GLY A 255 -11.57 5.06 20.38
N ASN A 256 -12.17 4.40 19.40
CA ASN A 256 -12.30 2.95 19.35
C ASN A 256 -11.01 2.31 18.84
N LYS A 257 -10.33 1.53 19.70
CA LYS A 257 -9.02 0.95 19.37
C LYS A 257 -9.13 -0.51 18.95
N LEU A 258 -8.62 -0.81 17.75
CA LEU A 258 -8.56 -2.15 17.17
C LEU A 258 -7.12 -2.54 16.88
N ASN A 259 -6.79 -3.83 17.00
CA ASN A 259 -5.51 -4.34 16.53
C ASN A 259 -5.49 -4.52 15.00
N LEU A 260 -4.31 -4.74 14.41
CA LEU A 260 -4.17 -4.82 12.95
C LEU A 260 -4.95 -5.96 12.28
N LYS A 261 -5.23 -7.09 12.96
CA LYS A 261 -6.11 -8.17 12.43
C LYS A 261 -7.56 -7.67 12.39
N GLN A 262 -8.03 -7.02 13.44
CA GLN A 262 -9.38 -6.45 13.50
C GLN A 262 -9.58 -5.34 12.46
N ILE A 263 -8.58 -4.46 12.28
CA ILE A 263 -8.63 -3.42 11.25
C ILE A 263 -8.70 -4.04 9.84
N ALA A 264 -7.90 -5.07 9.56
CA ALA A 264 -7.96 -5.80 8.30
C ALA A 264 -9.36 -6.41 8.05
N ARG A 265 -10.02 -6.91 9.09
CA ARG A 265 -11.39 -7.41 9.05
C ARG A 265 -12.41 -6.29 8.78
N GLU A 266 -12.30 -5.14 9.45
CA GLU A 266 -13.21 -4.02 9.21
C GLU A 266 -13.07 -3.43 7.80
N LEU A 267 -11.84 -3.35 7.26
CA LEU A 267 -11.63 -2.98 5.86
C LEU A 267 -12.23 -4.01 4.90
N THR A 268 -12.16 -5.30 5.23
CA THR A 268 -12.81 -6.37 4.46
C THR A 268 -14.34 -6.19 4.45
N LYS A 269 -14.95 -5.88 5.59
CA LYS A 269 -16.39 -5.61 5.68
C LYS A 269 -16.81 -4.42 4.83
N ARG A 270 -16.05 -3.32 4.86
CA ARG A 270 -16.29 -2.13 4.00
C ARG A 270 -16.25 -2.49 2.51
N LEU A 271 -15.35 -3.37 2.08
CA LEU A 271 -15.33 -3.87 0.69
C LEU A 271 -16.50 -4.81 0.39
N LEU A 272 -16.96 -5.60 1.36
CA LEU A 272 -18.12 -6.49 1.21
C LEU A 272 -19.41 -5.71 1.08
N GLU A 273 -19.53 -4.59 1.80
CA GLU A 273 -20.69 -3.70 1.75
C GLU A 273 -21.04 -3.29 0.31
N LEU A 274 -20.06 -3.12 -0.57
CA LEU A 274 -20.28 -2.86 -2.00
C LEU A 274 -21.22 -3.88 -2.66
N PHE A 275 -21.12 -5.15 -2.27
CA PHE A 275 -21.90 -6.27 -2.81
C PHE A 275 -23.18 -6.55 -2.00
N GLU A 276 -23.41 -5.87 -0.89
CA GLU A 276 -24.59 -6.08 -0.07
C GLU A 276 -25.77 -5.19 -0.51
N LYS A 277 -26.98 -5.62 -0.13
CA LYS A 277 -28.19 -4.80 -0.31
C LYS A 277 -28.20 -3.71 0.76
N ASN A 278 -28.41 -2.48 0.34
CA ASN A 278 -28.62 -1.34 1.20
C ASN A 278 -30.03 -1.35 1.83
N GLN A 279 -30.35 -0.29 2.58
CA GLN A 279 -31.65 -0.14 3.26
C GLN A 279 -32.85 -0.11 2.30
N ASP A 280 -32.64 0.29 1.04
CA ASP A 280 -33.66 0.30 -0.01
C ASP A 280 -33.75 -1.05 -0.75
N GLY A 281 -33.00 -2.07 -0.31
CA GLY A 281 -32.96 -3.40 -0.92
C GLY A 281 -32.16 -3.47 -2.23
N LYS A 282 -31.40 -2.42 -2.57
CA LYS A 282 -30.58 -2.33 -3.79
C LYS A 282 -29.13 -2.66 -3.50
N ILE A 283 -28.43 -3.30 -4.43
CA ILE A 283 -26.98 -3.54 -4.26
C ILE A 283 -26.25 -2.20 -4.31
N ASN A 284 -25.33 -1.96 -3.36
CA ASN A 284 -24.68 -0.66 -3.17
C ASN A 284 -24.06 -0.09 -4.46
N TYR A 285 -23.31 -0.90 -5.21
CA TYR A 285 -22.72 -0.47 -6.48
C TYR A 285 -23.74 -0.17 -7.61
N HIS A 286 -25.00 -0.54 -7.43
CA HIS A 286 -26.13 -0.33 -8.36
C HIS A 286 -27.22 0.59 -7.83
N THR A 287 -27.01 1.30 -6.72
CA THR A 287 -28.04 2.14 -6.07
C THR A 287 -28.81 3.07 -7.04
N ASN A 288 -28.11 3.63 -8.04
CA ASN A 288 -28.67 4.55 -9.03
C ASN A 288 -28.97 3.92 -10.41
N HIS A 289 -28.85 2.60 -10.55
CA HIS A 289 -29.06 1.86 -11.80
C HIS A 289 -30.35 1.05 -11.76
N VAL A 290 -31.48 1.69 -12.05
CA VAL A 290 -32.84 1.11 -11.94
C VAL A 290 -32.96 -0.22 -12.70
N GLN A 291 -32.40 -0.30 -13.90
CA GLN A 291 -32.47 -1.50 -14.74
C GLN A 291 -31.91 -2.75 -14.03
N PHE A 292 -30.80 -2.64 -13.30
CA PHE A 292 -30.20 -3.80 -12.64
C PHE A 292 -30.89 -4.16 -11.33
N ASN A 293 -31.59 -3.23 -10.68
CA ASN A 293 -32.30 -3.52 -9.43
C ASN A 293 -33.68 -4.15 -9.66
N ASP A 294 -34.37 -3.76 -10.73
CA ASP A 294 -35.77 -4.15 -10.94
C ASP A 294 -35.93 -5.33 -11.91
N ASP A 295 -34.97 -5.54 -12.81
CA ASP A 295 -35.04 -6.61 -13.80
C ASP A 295 -34.85 -7.99 -13.12
N PRO A 296 -35.84 -8.91 -13.22
CA PRO A 296 -35.77 -10.22 -12.58
C PRO A 296 -34.61 -11.10 -13.08
N HIS A 297 -34.01 -10.80 -14.23
CA HIS A 297 -32.86 -11.51 -14.76
C HIS A 297 -31.52 -11.01 -14.18
N PHE A 298 -31.48 -9.78 -13.64
CA PHE A 298 -30.22 -9.15 -13.20
C PHE A 298 -30.18 -8.84 -11.70
N LYS A 299 -31.32 -8.65 -11.03
CA LYS A 299 -31.41 -8.21 -9.62
C LYS A 299 -30.68 -9.07 -8.59
N ASP A 300 -30.44 -10.34 -8.92
CA ASP A 300 -29.76 -11.32 -8.06
C ASP A 300 -28.38 -11.72 -8.61
N GLN A 301 -27.87 -11.02 -9.64
CA GLN A 301 -26.57 -11.28 -10.27
C GLN A 301 -25.54 -10.23 -9.84
N HIS A 302 -24.37 -10.70 -9.38
CA HIS A 302 -23.27 -9.79 -9.09
C HIS A 302 -22.49 -9.41 -10.34
N LEU A 303 -22.19 -8.11 -10.46
CA LEU A 303 -21.24 -7.59 -11.43
C LEU A 303 -19.92 -7.24 -10.74
N PHE A 304 -18.84 -7.31 -11.49
CA PHE A 304 -17.49 -7.07 -10.99
C PHE A 304 -16.93 -5.87 -11.73
N TYR A 305 -16.99 -4.71 -11.09
CA TYR A 305 -16.56 -3.45 -11.69
C TYR A 305 -15.04 -3.27 -11.59
N GLU A 306 -14.48 -2.47 -12.50
CA GLU A 306 -13.05 -2.15 -12.54
C GLU A 306 -12.62 -1.38 -11.28
N PHE A 307 -13.43 -0.41 -10.87
CA PHE A 307 -13.25 0.38 -9.66
C PHE A 307 -14.62 0.88 -9.16
N PHE A 308 -14.65 1.41 -7.94
CA PHE A 308 -15.87 1.87 -7.30
C PHE A 308 -15.74 3.32 -6.86
N ASN A 309 -16.83 4.07 -6.93
CA ASN A 309 -16.84 5.45 -6.50
C ASN A 309 -16.47 5.53 -5.00
N GLY A 310 -15.47 6.35 -4.66
CA GLY A 310 -14.90 6.46 -3.32
C GLY A 310 -15.83 7.06 -2.27
N ASP A 311 -16.96 7.65 -2.66
CA ASP A 311 -17.94 8.25 -1.75
C ASP A 311 -19.31 7.57 -1.81
N THR A 312 -19.70 6.99 -2.95
CA THR A 312 -21.04 6.40 -3.14
C THR A 312 -21.03 4.89 -3.33
N GLY A 313 -19.87 4.27 -3.52
CA GLY A 313 -19.75 2.83 -3.79
C GLY A 313 -20.21 2.43 -5.19
N GLN A 314 -20.65 3.37 -6.05
CA GLN A 314 -21.10 3.08 -7.41
C GLN A 314 -20.04 2.31 -8.21
N GLY A 315 -20.44 1.22 -8.89
CA GLY A 315 -19.57 0.48 -9.78
C GLY A 315 -19.28 1.24 -11.08
N LEU A 316 -18.00 1.35 -11.46
CA LEU A 316 -17.50 2.13 -12.59
C LEU A 316 -16.50 1.34 -13.45
N GLY A 317 -16.26 1.82 -14.68
CA GLY A 317 -15.41 1.14 -15.65
C GLY A 317 -16.01 -0.17 -16.17
N ALA A 318 -15.16 -1.12 -16.55
CA ALA A 318 -15.60 -2.42 -17.06
C ALA A 318 -16.39 -3.22 -15.99
N SER A 319 -17.59 -3.70 -16.33
CA SER A 319 -18.53 -4.36 -15.39
C SER A 319 -18.39 -5.88 -15.26
N HIS A 320 -17.57 -6.50 -16.11
CA HIS A 320 -17.18 -7.92 -16.03
C HIS A 320 -15.68 -8.07 -15.73
N GLN A 321 -15.14 -7.15 -14.92
CA GLN A 321 -13.80 -7.23 -14.36
C GLN A 321 -13.75 -8.27 -13.22
N THR A 322 -14.14 -9.52 -13.51
CA THR A 322 -13.76 -10.71 -12.73
C THR A 322 -12.26 -11.03 -12.86
N GLY A 323 -11.45 -9.99 -13.10
CA GLY A 323 -10.02 -9.95 -12.84
C GLY A 323 -9.80 -9.63 -11.36
N TRP A 324 -9.25 -8.46 -11.05
CA TRP A 324 -8.86 -8.16 -9.67
C TRP A 324 -10.03 -8.01 -8.70
N THR A 325 -11.24 -7.69 -9.16
CA THR A 325 -12.39 -7.48 -8.24
C THR A 325 -12.87 -8.82 -7.66
N ALA A 326 -12.55 -9.94 -8.32
CA ALA A 326 -12.77 -11.28 -7.79
C ALA A 326 -11.94 -11.60 -6.54
N LEU A 327 -10.94 -10.78 -6.18
CA LEU A 327 -10.20 -10.90 -4.91
C LEU A 327 -11.09 -10.82 -3.68
N ILE A 328 -12.31 -10.28 -3.80
CA ILE A 328 -13.31 -10.32 -2.73
C ILE A 328 -13.59 -11.75 -2.24
N ALA A 329 -13.56 -12.74 -3.14
CA ALA A 329 -13.80 -14.14 -2.77
C ALA A 329 -12.75 -14.66 -1.77
N ASN A 330 -11.47 -14.31 -1.98
CA ASN A 330 -10.41 -14.65 -1.03
C ASN A 330 -10.64 -13.96 0.31
N LEU A 331 -11.01 -12.69 0.31
CA LEU A 331 -11.27 -11.94 1.54
C LEU A 331 -12.42 -12.54 2.36
N VAL A 332 -13.49 -13.00 1.70
CA VAL A 332 -14.61 -13.70 2.36
C VAL A 332 -14.14 -15.01 3.01
N LEU A 333 -13.41 -15.84 2.26
CA LEU A 333 -12.91 -17.12 2.76
C LEU A 333 -11.97 -16.91 3.96
N GLU A 334 -11.01 -16.01 3.83
CA GLU A 334 -10.07 -15.68 4.92
C GLU A 334 -10.79 -15.10 6.14
N MET A 335 -11.83 -14.28 5.95
CA MET A 335 -12.61 -13.71 7.05
C MET A 335 -13.45 -14.78 7.78
N ALA A 336 -13.89 -15.82 7.08
CA ALA A 336 -14.58 -16.97 7.65
C ALA A 336 -13.62 -17.83 8.48
N ASP A 337 -12.45 -18.17 7.93
CA ASP A 337 -11.41 -18.93 8.64
C ASP A 337 -10.97 -18.21 9.93
N GLU A 338 -10.85 -16.88 9.90
CA GLU A 338 -10.49 -16.06 11.06
C GLU A 338 -11.54 -16.04 12.18
N ALA A 339 -12.79 -16.44 11.91
CA ALA A 339 -13.87 -16.49 12.92
C ALA A 339 -13.88 -17.81 13.70
N GLU A 340 -13.18 -18.84 13.19
CA GLU A 340 -13.03 -20.14 13.84
C GLU A 340 -11.82 -20.19 14.81
N ASP A 341 -10.88 -19.24 14.68
CA ASP A 341 -9.70 -19.00 15.53
C ASP A 341 -9.96 -17.96 16.64
#